data_AF-A0A1Z5IGE2-F1
#
_entry.id   AF-A0A1Z5IGE2-F1
#
_cell.length_a   1.000
_cell.length_b   1.000
_cell.length_c   1.000
_cell.angle_alpha   90.00
_cell.angle_beta   90.00
_cell.angle_gamma   90.00
#
_symmetry.space_group_name_H-M   'P 1'
#
loop_
_entity.id
_entity.type
_entity.pdbx_description
1 polymer ?
#
loop_
_entity_poly.entity_id
_entity_poly.type
_entity_poly.pdbx_seq_one_letter_code
_entity_poly.pdbx_strand_id
1 'polypeptide(L)'
;MEEKVTKYRQLYITTRDAILIAPLTAAQLTTFKAQLADLKPVGLNGLAKKIGQAYLDLVSANLTYSSQQLIFVLNLNHDHSTIPLPLSAEQLQTWQKTQAPEYPLFTRNPFLYNGLSIDEVAAEALL
;
A
#
# COMPACT_ATOMS: atom_id res chain seq x y z
N MET A 1 19.08 -4.66 5.69
CA MET A 1 17.76 -4.41 6.30
C MET A 1 16.77 -3.94 5.22
N GLU A 2 17.21 -3.04 4.33
CA GLU A 2 16.41 -2.45 3.24
C GLU A 2 15.93 -3.42 2.15
N GLU A 3 16.76 -4.37 1.69
CA GLU A 3 16.41 -5.19 0.50
C GLU A 3 15.11 -5.99 0.66
N LYS A 4 14.82 -6.47 1.88
CA LYS A 4 13.60 -7.21 2.17
C LYS A 4 12.38 -6.30 2.22
N VAL A 5 12.48 -5.14 2.91
CA VAL A 5 11.43 -4.10 2.92
C VAL A 5 11.11 -3.63 1.50
N THR A 6 12.12 -3.49 0.65
CA THR A 6 11.97 -3.18 -0.77
C THR A 6 11.08 -4.18 -1.51
N LYS A 7 11.14 -5.48 -1.18
CA LYS A 7 10.26 -6.48 -1.82
C LYS A 7 8.79 -6.28 -1.45
N TYR A 8 8.50 -5.95 -0.19
CA TYR A 8 7.12 -5.63 0.23
C TYR A 8 6.63 -4.34 -0.44
N ARG A 9 7.47 -3.31 -0.46
CA ARG A 9 7.19 -2.04 -1.15
C ARG A 9 6.89 -2.26 -2.63
N GLN A 10 7.71 -3.06 -3.31
CA GLN A 10 7.54 -3.37 -4.72
C GLN A 10 6.24 -4.15 -4.99
N LEU A 11 5.90 -5.11 -4.12
CA LEU A 11 4.65 -5.86 -4.24
C LEU A 11 3.44 -4.93 -4.07
N TYR A 12 3.49 -4.00 -3.12
CA TYR A 12 2.45 -2.98 -2.95
C TYR A 12 2.31 -2.09 -4.19
N ILE A 13 3.41 -1.53 -4.69
CA ILE A 13 3.42 -0.65 -5.87
C ILE A 13 2.83 -1.38 -7.08
N THR A 14 3.31 -2.59 -7.36
CA THR A 14 2.85 -3.38 -8.52
C THR A 14 1.38 -3.77 -8.41
N THR A 15 0.91 -4.14 -7.21
CA THR A 15 -0.51 -4.46 -6.98
C THR A 15 -1.38 -3.22 -7.17
N ARG A 16 -0.99 -2.08 -6.60
CA ARG A 16 -1.68 -0.79 -6.75
C ARG A 16 -1.77 -0.37 -8.22
N ASP A 17 -0.64 -0.38 -8.92
CA ASP A 17 -0.57 0.08 -10.31
C ASP A 17 -1.43 -0.82 -11.22
N ALA A 18 -1.47 -2.13 -10.97
CA ALA A 18 -2.37 -3.03 -11.67
C ALA A 18 -3.86 -2.69 -11.43
N ILE A 19 -4.24 -2.36 -10.18
CA ILE A 19 -5.62 -1.96 -9.83
C ILE A 19 -6.01 -0.64 -10.50
N LEU A 20 -5.08 0.32 -10.59
CA LEU A 20 -5.30 1.62 -11.23
C LEU A 20 -5.62 1.51 -12.72
N ILE A 21 -5.06 0.51 -13.39
CA ILE A 21 -5.26 0.27 -14.83
C ILE A 21 -6.62 -0.37 -15.08
N ALA A 22 -6.94 -1.46 -14.38
CA ALA A 22 -8.15 -2.24 -14.58
C ALA A 22 -8.46 -3.13 -13.36
N PRO A 23 -9.67 -3.71 -13.25
CA PRO A 23 -9.94 -4.74 -12.26
C PRO A 23 -8.94 -5.88 -12.39
N LEU A 24 -8.42 -6.40 -11.27
CA LEU A 24 -7.46 -7.49 -11.30
C LEU A 24 -8.09 -8.75 -11.90
N THR A 25 -7.41 -9.33 -12.89
CA THR A 25 -7.78 -10.64 -13.45
C THR A 25 -7.54 -11.75 -12.43
N ALA A 26 -8.20 -12.90 -12.60
CA ALA A 26 -7.98 -14.06 -11.74
C ALA A 26 -6.52 -14.54 -11.73
N ALA A 27 -5.82 -14.42 -12.86
CA ALA A 27 -4.40 -14.75 -12.99
C ALA A 27 -3.51 -13.80 -12.18
N GLN A 28 -3.76 -12.48 -12.26
CA GLN A 28 -3.05 -11.48 -11.46
C GLN A 28 -3.32 -11.68 -9.97
N LEU A 29 -4.57 -11.89 -9.58
CA LEU A 29 -4.93 -12.15 -8.18
C LEU A 29 -4.21 -13.37 -7.61
N THR A 30 -4.15 -14.46 -8.38
CA THR A 30 -3.42 -15.68 -8.00
C THR A 30 -1.93 -15.41 -7.85
N THR A 31 -1.34 -14.68 -8.81
CA THR A 31 0.08 -14.32 -8.79
C THR A 31 0.44 -13.46 -7.59
N PHE A 32 -0.31 -12.39 -7.32
CA PHE A 32 -0.05 -11.51 -6.18
C PHE A 32 -0.28 -12.22 -4.83
N LYS A 33 -1.28 -13.10 -4.74
CA LYS A 33 -1.48 -13.93 -3.54
C LYS A 33 -0.31 -14.88 -3.28
N ALA A 34 0.26 -15.48 -4.32
CA ALA A 34 1.46 -16.31 -4.19
C ALA A 34 2.67 -15.49 -3.73
N GLN A 35 2.93 -14.34 -4.38
CA GLN A 35 4.00 -13.42 -3.97
C GLN A 35 3.85 -12.93 -2.53
N LEU A 36 2.62 -12.63 -2.10
CA LEU A 36 2.32 -12.25 -0.72
C LEU A 36 2.61 -13.40 0.26
N ALA A 37 2.21 -14.63 -0.09
CA ALA A 37 2.45 -15.81 0.72
C ALA A 37 3.96 -16.11 0.86
N ASP A 38 4.75 -15.92 -0.20
CA ASP A 38 6.21 -16.09 -0.17
C ASP A 38 6.93 -15.04 0.67
N LEU A 39 6.37 -13.84 0.78
CA LEU A 39 6.94 -12.76 1.60
C LEU A 39 6.55 -12.82 3.08
N LYS A 40 5.38 -13.40 3.45
CA LYS A 40 4.98 -13.59 4.86
C LYS A 40 5.97 -14.37 5.73
N PRO A 41 6.65 -15.45 5.28
CA PRO A 41 7.60 -16.22 6.11
C PRO A 41 8.96 -15.53 6.33
N VAL A 42 9.19 -14.33 5.80
CA VAL A 42 10.49 -13.68 5.90
C VAL A 42 10.74 -13.15 7.32
N GLY A 43 11.82 -13.62 7.95
CA GLY A 43 12.29 -13.09 9.23
C GLY A 43 12.77 -11.64 9.13
N LEU A 44 11.97 -10.71 9.66
CA LEU A 44 12.30 -9.31 9.92
C LEU A 44 12.24 -9.05 11.43
N ASN A 45 13.00 -8.07 11.91
CA ASN A 45 13.00 -7.65 13.31
C ASN A 45 12.90 -6.11 13.42
N GLY A 46 12.58 -5.64 14.64
CA GLY A 46 12.50 -4.21 14.95
C GLY A 46 11.60 -3.43 14.00
N LEU A 47 12.07 -2.24 13.62
CA LEU A 47 11.38 -1.32 12.71
C LEU A 47 11.11 -1.94 11.32
N ALA A 48 12.07 -2.68 10.76
CA ALA A 48 11.90 -3.33 9.47
C ALA A 48 10.71 -4.31 9.47
N LYS A 49 10.48 -5.01 10.59
CA LYS A 49 9.30 -5.87 10.76
C LYS A 49 8.00 -5.07 10.70
N LYS A 50 7.95 -3.90 11.35
CA LYS A 50 6.75 -3.05 11.37
C LYS A 50 6.43 -2.50 9.98
N ILE A 51 7.44 -2.00 9.27
CA ILE A 51 7.26 -1.49 7.90
C ILE A 51 6.88 -2.62 6.94
N GLY A 52 7.55 -3.77 7.04
CA GLY A 52 7.19 -4.96 6.26
C GLY A 52 5.74 -5.40 6.50
N GLN A 53 5.31 -5.40 7.77
CA GLN A 53 3.93 -5.70 8.14
C GLN A 53 2.93 -4.67 7.58
N ALA A 54 3.25 -3.38 7.68
CA ALA A 54 2.42 -2.31 7.12
C ALA A 54 2.17 -2.51 5.61
N TYR A 55 3.21 -2.83 4.84
CA TYR A 55 3.05 -3.16 3.43
C TYR A 55 2.28 -4.46 3.19
N LEU A 56 2.50 -5.50 4.01
CA LEU A 56 1.72 -6.74 3.93
C LEU A 56 0.22 -6.50 4.15
N ASP A 57 -0.13 -5.63 5.10
CA ASP A 57 -1.52 -5.30 5.42
C ASP A 57 -2.17 -4.55 4.25
N LEU A 58 -1.44 -3.60 3.65
CA LEU A 58 -1.89 -2.87 2.47
C LEU A 58 -2.09 -3.78 1.24
N VAL A 59 -1.14 -4.66 0.94
CA VAL A 59 -1.30 -5.64 -0.15
C VAL A 59 -2.47 -6.57 0.14
N SER A 60 -2.60 -7.05 1.38
CA SER A 60 -3.71 -7.93 1.78
C SER A 60 -5.06 -7.24 1.60
N ALA A 61 -5.18 -5.96 1.95
CA ALA A 61 -6.38 -5.18 1.75
C ALA A 61 -6.69 -5.01 0.25
N ASN A 62 -5.71 -4.60 -0.56
CA ASN A 62 -5.84 -4.47 -2.03
C ASN A 62 -6.35 -5.77 -2.68
N LEU A 63 -5.82 -6.92 -2.26
CA LEU A 63 -6.21 -8.23 -2.81
C LEU A 63 -7.55 -8.76 -2.27
N THR A 64 -7.99 -8.30 -1.09
CA THR A 64 -9.28 -8.68 -0.50
C THR A 64 -10.44 -7.98 -1.21
N TYR A 65 -10.25 -6.70 -1.55
CA TYR A 65 -11.27 -5.86 -2.18
C TYR A 65 -11.02 -5.62 -3.67
N SER A 66 -10.31 -6.55 -4.34
CA SER A 66 -9.86 -6.38 -5.73
C SER A 66 -11.01 -6.19 -6.73
N SER A 67 -12.20 -6.72 -6.46
CA SER A 67 -13.39 -6.55 -7.30
C SER A 67 -13.97 -5.15 -7.28
N GLN A 68 -13.61 -4.33 -6.28
CA GLN A 68 -14.09 -2.96 -6.08
C GLN A 68 -13.09 -1.92 -6.60
N GLN A 69 -11.96 -2.36 -7.17
CA GLN A 69 -10.85 -1.50 -7.60
C GLN A 69 -10.43 -0.46 -6.54
N LEU A 70 -10.38 -0.90 -5.29
CA LEU A 70 -9.92 -0.06 -4.19
C LEU A 70 -8.42 -0.20 -4.01
N ILE A 71 -7.78 0.93 -3.73
CA ILE A 71 -6.38 1.02 -3.32
C ILE A 71 -6.37 1.45 -1.87
N PHE A 72 -5.57 0.79 -1.05
CA PHE A 72 -5.47 1.12 0.36
C PHE A 72 -4.19 1.92 0.63
N VAL A 73 -4.33 2.92 1.49
CA VAL A 73 -3.22 3.64 2.15
C VAL A 73 -3.35 3.45 3.65
N LEU A 74 -2.24 3.49 4.38
CA LEU A 74 -2.22 3.17 5.80
C LEU A 74 -2.18 4.47 6.61
N ASN A 75 -3.25 4.74 7.34
CA ASN A 75 -3.28 5.84 8.30
C ASN A 75 -2.58 5.43 9.59
N LEU A 76 -1.57 6.19 9.97
CA LEU A 76 -0.83 6.07 11.22
C LEU A 76 -1.40 7.07 12.23
N ASN A 77 -1.60 6.63 13.47
CA ASN A 77 -2.15 7.44 14.54
C ASN A 77 -1.10 7.75 15.61
N HIS A 78 -1.38 8.77 16.43
CA HIS A 78 -0.52 9.16 17.56
C HIS A 78 -0.30 8.05 18.61
N ASP A 79 -1.23 7.10 18.72
CA ASP A 79 -1.13 5.94 19.60
C ASP A 79 -0.42 4.74 18.94
N HIS A 80 0.19 4.96 17.78
CA HIS A 80 0.89 3.97 16.95
C HIS A 80 -0.03 2.88 16.39
N SER A 81 -1.36 3.05 16.51
CA SER A 81 -2.30 2.21 15.78
C SER A 81 -2.28 2.54 14.29
N THR A 82 -2.63 1.55 13.47
CA THR A 82 -2.66 1.71 12.02
C THR A 82 -4.02 1.26 11.48
N ILE A 83 -4.52 1.97 10.48
CA ILE A 83 -5.82 1.69 9.85
C ILE A 83 -5.67 1.80 8.33
N PRO A 84 -5.90 0.71 7.57
CA PRO A 84 -5.98 0.79 6.12
C PRO A 84 -7.23 1.57 5.72
N LEU A 85 -7.05 2.63 4.93
CA LEU A 85 -8.12 3.45 4.38
C LEU A 85 -8.22 3.24 2.86
N PRO A 86 -9.43 2.97 2.34
CA PRO A 86 -9.63 2.81 0.91
C PRO A 86 -9.61 4.16 0.18
N LEU A 87 -9.02 4.16 -1.00
CA LEU A 87 -9.09 5.18 -2.03
C LEU A 87 -9.69 4.53 -3.28
N SER A 88 -10.70 5.17 -3.86
CA SER A 88 -11.29 4.66 -5.09
C SER A 88 -10.37 4.95 -6.28
N ALA A 89 -10.23 3.99 -7.20
CA ALA A 89 -9.50 4.21 -8.44
C ALA A 89 -10.10 5.37 -9.26
N GLU A 90 -11.42 5.56 -9.20
CA GLU A 90 -12.11 6.68 -9.86
C GLU A 90 -11.67 8.05 -9.33
N GLN A 91 -11.53 8.20 -8.00
CA GLN A 91 -11.03 9.44 -7.39
C GLN A 91 -9.59 9.72 -7.84
N LEU A 92 -8.73 8.70 -7.84
CA LEU A 92 -7.35 8.83 -8.30
C LEU A 92 -7.27 9.20 -9.79
N GLN A 93 -8.09 8.59 -10.64
CA GLN A 93 -8.17 8.93 -12.07
C GLN A 93 -8.70 10.36 -12.28
N THR A 94 -9.64 10.81 -11.46
CA THR A 94 -10.16 12.18 -11.50
C THR A 94 -9.05 13.17 -11.15
N TRP A 95 -8.35 12.94 -10.03
CA TRP A 95 -7.20 13.75 -9.63
C TRP A 95 -6.09 13.77 -10.67
N GLN A 96 -5.83 12.64 -11.35
CA GLN A 96 -4.88 12.58 -12.45
C GLN A 96 -5.30 13.49 -13.61
N LYS A 97 -6.57 13.41 -14.05
CA LYS A 97 -7.11 14.19 -15.17
C LYS A 97 -7.15 15.69 -14.85
N THR A 98 -7.47 16.05 -13.61
CA THR A 98 -7.53 17.46 -13.15
C THR A 98 -6.19 18.00 -12.69
N GLN A 99 -5.11 17.21 -12.74
CA GLN A 99 -3.77 17.57 -12.24
C GLN A 99 -3.80 18.00 -10.77
N ALA A 100 -4.63 17.35 -9.95
CA ALA A 100 -4.76 17.68 -8.55
C ALA A 100 -3.45 17.33 -7.79
N PRO A 101 -2.97 18.20 -6.88
CA PRO A 101 -1.73 17.98 -6.13
C PRO A 101 -1.77 16.72 -5.26
N GLU A 102 -2.95 16.23 -4.92
CA GLU A 102 -3.18 14.98 -4.17
C GLU A 102 -2.76 13.76 -4.97
N TYR A 103 -2.91 13.77 -6.31
CA TYR A 103 -2.61 12.61 -7.14
C TYR A 103 -1.19 12.07 -6.90
N PRO A 104 -0.11 12.85 -7.08
CA PRO A 104 1.25 12.35 -6.83
C PRO A 104 1.51 12.01 -5.37
N LEU A 105 0.82 12.65 -4.41
CA LEU A 105 1.00 12.38 -2.99
C LEU A 105 0.48 10.98 -2.64
N PHE A 106 -0.79 10.70 -2.95
CA PHE A 106 -1.44 9.42 -2.62
C PHE A 106 -1.05 8.26 -3.54
N THR A 107 -0.46 8.55 -4.71
CA THR A 107 0.09 7.51 -5.60
C THR A 107 1.58 7.24 -5.39
N ARG A 108 2.33 8.10 -4.69
CA ARG A 108 3.73 7.81 -4.33
C ARG A 108 3.84 7.23 -2.93
N ASN A 109 3.08 7.79 -2.00
CA ASN A 109 3.18 7.46 -0.60
C ASN A 109 2.03 6.52 -0.18
N PRO A 110 2.34 5.38 0.44
CA PRO A 110 1.35 4.46 0.97
C PRO A 110 0.84 4.85 2.36
N PHE A 111 1.34 5.94 2.96
CA PHE A 111 1.11 6.28 4.36
C PHE A 111 0.41 7.64 4.51
N LEU A 112 -0.42 7.72 5.55
CA LEU A 112 -1.11 8.93 5.98
C LEU A 112 -0.87 9.19 7.46
N TYR A 113 -0.85 10.47 7.83
CA TYR A 113 -0.86 10.91 9.20
C TYR A 113 -1.63 12.22 9.30
N ASN A 114 -2.64 12.28 10.18
CA ASN A 114 -3.53 13.45 10.32
C ASN A 114 -4.11 13.94 8.98
N GLY A 115 -4.49 12.99 8.10
CA GLY A 115 -5.04 13.29 6.78
C GLY A 115 -4.01 13.75 5.73
N LEU A 116 -2.73 13.85 6.10
CA LEU A 116 -1.65 14.25 5.21
C LEU A 116 -0.88 13.03 4.72
N SER A 117 -0.58 13.00 3.42
CA SER A 117 0.30 12.01 2.82
C SER A 117 1.72 12.20 3.31
N ILE A 118 2.34 11.13 3.80
CA ILE A 118 3.70 11.16 4.34
C ILE A 118 4.58 10.09 3.67
N ASP A 119 5.86 10.36 3.54
CA ASP A 119 6.81 9.39 2.98
C ASP A 119 7.11 8.24 3.96
N GLU A 120 7.84 7.23 3.48
CA GLU A 120 8.20 6.08 4.31
C GLU A 120 9.04 6.49 5.52
N VAL A 121 9.96 7.46 5.40
CA VAL A 121 10.83 7.92 6.49
C VAL A 121 10.02 8.50 7.65
N ALA A 122 9.03 9.33 7.34
CA ALA A 122 8.10 9.85 8.34
C ALA A 122 7.23 8.73 8.93
N ALA A 123 6.82 7.75 8.12
CA ALA A 123 6.08 6.58 8.61
C ALA A 123 6.93 5.72 9.56
N GLU A 124 8.24 5.58 9.32
CA GLU A 124 9.14 4.83 10.20
C GLU A 124 9.17 5.41 11.63
N ALA A 125 9.09 6.74 11.75
CA ALA A 125 9.09 7.42 13.05
C ALA A 125 7.77 7.22 13.83
N LEU A 126 6.70 6.80 13.16
CA LEU A 126 5.35 6.66 13.71
C LEU A 126 4.94 5.19 13.97
N LEU A 127 5.76 4.23 13.52
CA LEU A 127 5.53 2.79 13.65
C LEU A 127 6.23 2.20 14.88
#